data_AF-A0A8T6INX0-F1
#
_entry.id   AF-A0A8T6INX0-F1
#
_cell.length_a   1.000
_cell.length_b   1.000
_cell.length_c   1.000
_cell.angle_alpha   90.00
_cell.angle_beta   90.00
_cell.angle_gamma   90.00
#
_symmetry.space_group_name_H-M   'P 1'
#
loop_
_entity.id
_entity.type
_entity.pdbx_description
1 polymer ?
#
loop_
_entity_poly.entity_id
_entity_poly.type
_entity_poly.pdbx_seq_one_letter_code
_entity_poly.pdbx_strand_id
1 'polypeptide(L)'
;MKREAMSSAALPASGKPSVVMHAGSGGYSKARRWPAAGFAEVANGLREQCGAEVVLVGQPDDDGYVVENLLDQKPINLAGKTTLPQLADIIARADLFIGADSGVMHIAAAVGTPVLSIFGPSNPEAWKPWAVGSHATVLRSGVECSPCSYTGHTIGAREGCQARTCMKLVRPIQVLEAAKHLLSSTAHADEVMPQPLTSGSDCSPFSRLKILGVPVDVITYDDWMNQISKWVEADIGAQHVCTVNPEFIIVARRDPIFFNILNRAAICVPDGVGLLWASRHLGAPLPERVTGSDGVPLIARHAAEKGWKIFFLGAGEGIAERAAGILKAQHQQLIISGAYGGSPAEREEDEIVAMINASGADILLVAFGAPKQDKWIARNLPRLEVAMAMGVGGSFDFIAGVVPRAPQWMRDRGLEWLYRLLRQPWRLRRMLRLPRFVIAVLRQKQDQ
;
A
#
# COMPACT_ATOMS: atom_id res chain seq x y z
N MET A 1 -33.51 9.61 -43.28
CA MET A 1 -34.22 9.44 -42.00
C MET A 1 -33.82 10.58 -41.08
N LYS A 2 -34.82 11.26 -40.52
CA LYS A 2 -34.74 12.61 -39.91
C LYS A 2 -33.71 12.66 -38.77
N ARG A 3 -32.71 13.55 -38.90
CA ARG A 3 -31.99 14.14 -37.76
C ARG A 3 -32.95 15.14 -37.11
N GLU A 4 -33.77 14.67 -36.19
CA GLU A 4 -34.43 15.60 -35.26
C GLU A 4 -33.34 16.15 -34.34
N ALA A 5 -33.17 17.47 -34.39
CA ALA A 5 -32.40 18.22 -33.42
C ALA A 5 -33.04 17.97 -32.04
N MET A 6 -32.39 17.17 -31.20
CA MET A 6 -32.66 17.20 -29.76
C MET A 6 -32.37 18.62 -29.30
N SER A 7 -33.45 19.38 -29.11
CA SER A 7 -33.50 20.61 -28.33
C SER A 7 -32.71 20.41 -27.03
N SER A 8 -31.90 21.41 -26.67
CA SER A 8 -30.95 21.42 -25.56
C SER A 8 -31.26 20.41 -24.45
N ALA A 9 -30.41 19.38 -24.31
CA ALA A 9 -30.32 18.59 -23.09
C ALA A 9 -29.73 19.49 -21.98
N ALA A 10 -30.51 20.49 -21.57
CA ALA A 10 -30.16 21.40 -20.50
C ALA A 10 -30.39 20.69 -19.17
N LEU A 11 -29.45 20.88 -18.23
CA LEU A 11 -29.75 20.64 -16.82
C LEU A 11 -30.99 21.46 -16.46
N PRO A 12 -31.98 20.89 -15.75
CA PRO A 12 -33.13 21.65 -15.30
C PRO A 12 -32.66 22.86 -14.49
N ALA A 13 -33.20 24.04 -14.78
CA ALA A 13 -32.99 25.24 -13.96
C ALA A 13 -33.80 25.13 -12.65
N SER A 14 -33.60 24.04 -11.91
CA SER A 14 -34.13 23.90 -10.56
C SER A 14 -33.13 24.57 -9.63
N GLY A 15 -33.56 25.39 -8.67
CA GLY A 15 -32.69 26.01 -7.66
C GLY A 15 -32.05 25.00 -6.70
N LYS A 16 -31.85 23.76 -7.14
CA LYS A 16 -31.25 22.64 -6.42
C LYS A 16 -29.83 22.41 -6.95
N PRO A 17 -28.89 21.94 -6.12
CA PRO A 17 -27.56 21.60 -6.59
C PRO A 17 -27.62 20.47 -7.64
N SER A 18 -26.89 20.63 -8.73
CA SER A 18 -26.82 19.68 -9.84
C SER A 18 -25.47 18.95 -9.83
N VAL A 19 -25.51 17.61 -9.82
CA VAL A 19 -24.33 16.76 -9.72
C VAL A 19 -24.25 15.85 -10.94
N VAL A 20 -23.19 16.03 -11.72
CA VAL A 20 -22.91 15.18 -12.89
C VAL A 20 -22.02 14.03 -12.46
N MET A 21 -22.45 12.79 -12.71
CA MET A 21 -21.69 11.58 -12.41
C MET A 21 -21.25 10.85 -13.70
N HIS A 22 -19.98 10.50 -13.77
CA HIS A 22 -19.42 9.61 -14.80
C HIS A 22 -19.07 8.25 -14.20
N ALA A 23 -19.99 7.29 -14.32
CA ALA A 23 -19.80 5.90 -13.91
C ALA A 23 -19.01 5.09 -14.95
N GLY A 24 -17.84 5.61 -15.35
CA GLY A 24 -17.00 5.03 -16.39
C GLY A 24 -15.53 5.36 -16.17
N SER A 25 -14.69 5.01 -17.14
CA SER A 25 -13.23 5.20 -17.04
C SER A 25 -12.55 5.54 -18.37
N GLY A 26 -13.34 5.84 -19.40
CA GLY A 26 -12.88 6.00 -20.79
C GLY A 26 -12.58 4.65 -21.46
N GLY A 27 -12.44 4.67 -22.79
CA GLY A 27 -12.40 3.44 -23.61
C GLY A 27 -11.20 2.52 -23.38
N TYR A 28 -10.14 3.00 -22.72
CA TYR A 28 -8.85 2.29 -22.64
C TYR A 28 -8.74 1.29 -21.47
N SER A 29 -9.18 1.64 -20.25
CA SER A 29 -8.99 0.77 -19.07
C SER A 29 -10.24 0.72 -18.19
N LYS A 30 -10.87 -0.45 -18.11
CA LYS A 30 -11.97 -0.77 -17.19
C LYS A 30 -11.49 -0.93 -15.74
N ALA A 31 -10.18 -1.12 -15.52
CA ALA A 31 -9.57 -1.25 -14.20
C ALA A 31 -9.82 -0.04 -13.28
N ARG A 32 -10.00 1.15 -13.87
CA ARG A 32 -10.27 2.40 -13.16
C ARG A 32 -11.73 2.60 -12.80
N ARG A 33 -12.67 1.76 -13.26
CA ARG A 33 -14.10 1.92 -12.93
C ARG A 33 -14.34 1.66 -11.44
N TRP A 34 -14.95 2.65 -10.78
CA TRP A 34 -15.47 2.47 -9.43
C TRP A 34 -16.81 1.72 -9.49
N PRO A 35 -17.17 0.86 -8.50
CA PRO A 35 -18.38 0.05 -8.60
C PRO A 35 -19.64 0.87 -8.79
N ALA A 36 -20.50 0.47 -9.74
CA ALA A 36 -21.78 1.14 -10.03
C ALA A 36 -22.70 1.25 -8.79
N ALA A 37 -22.71 0.23 -7.93
CA ALA A 37 -23.44 0.28 -6.66
C ALA A 37 -22.98 1.42 -5.75
N GLY A 38 -21.67 1.74 -5.75
CA GLY A 38 -21.14 2.86 -5.00
C GLY A 38 -21.62 4.21 -5.53
N PHE A 39 -21.68 4.37 -6.86
CA PHE A 39 -22.28 5.57 -7.47
C PHE A 39 -23.77 5.71 -7.11
N ALA A 40 -24.52 4.62 -7.12
CA ALA A 40 -25.94 4.63 -6.76
C ALA A 40 -26.16 5.05 -5.30
N GLU A 41 -25.38 4.52 -4.36
CA GLU A 41 -25.44 4.89 -2.94
C GLU A 41 -25.12 6.37 -2.72
N VAL A 42 -24.08 6.90 -3.38
CA VAL A 42 -23.73 8.33 -3.32
C VAL A 42 -24.85 9.19 -3.90
N ALA A 43 -25.41 8.80 -5.05
CA ALA A 43 -26.49 9.56 -5.69
C ALA A 43 -27.77 9.60 -4.85
N ASN A 44 -28.15 8.49 -4.23
CA ASN A 44 -29.25 8.46 -3.26
C ASN A 44 -28.96 9.34 -2.05
N GLY A 45 -27.76 9.24 -1.46
CA GLY A 45 -27.35 10.06 -0.33
C GLY A 45 -27.35 11.56 -0.64
N LEU A 46 -26.87 11.98 -1.82
CA LEU A 46 -26.88 13.39 -2.24
C LEU A 46 -28.30 13.92 -2.47
N ARG A 47 -29.20 13.10 -3.01
CA ARG A 47 -30.62 13.47 -3.16
C ARG A 47 -31.29 13.65 -1.81
N GLU A 48 -31.09 12.69 -0.91
CA GLU A 48 -31.71 12.70 0.41
C GLU A 48 -31.17 13.82 1.30
N GLN A 49 -29.85 14.00 1.33
CA GLN A 49 -29.19 14.89 2.29
C GLN A 49 -28.96 16.31 1.75
N CYS A 50 -28.89 16.49 0.42
CA CYS A 50 -28.62 17.79 -0.21
C CYS A 50 -29.72 18.26 -1.17
N GLY A 51 -30.75 17.44 -1.40
CA GLY A 51 -31.77 17.73 -2.41
C GLY A 51 -31.21 17.79 -3.83
N ALA A 52 -30.03 17.20 -4.07
CA ALA A 52 -29.30 17.37 -5.32
C ALA A 52 -29.94 16.61 -6.49
N GLU A 53 -29.89 17.18 -7.68
CA GLU A 53 -30.28 16.52 -8.92
C GLU A 53 -29.08 15.81 -9.55
N VAL A 54 -29.22 14.49 -9.78
CA VAL A 54 -28.14 13.66 -10.30
C VAL A 54 -28.32 13.40 -11.79
N VAL A 55 -27.27 13.70 -12.57
CA VAL A 55 -27.21 13.48 -14.02
C VAL A 55 -26.09 12.51 -14.35
N LEU A 56 -26.44 11.42 -15.03
CA LEU A 56 -25.47 10.40 -15.46
C LEU A 56 -24.98 10.72 -16.87
N VAL A 57 -23.66 10.74 -17.05
CA VAL A 57 -23.00 10.93 -18.36
C VAL A 57 -22.03 9.79 -18.63
N GLY A 58 -21.59 9.65 -19.89
CA GLY A 58 -20.62 8.63 -20.29
C GLY A 58 -20.92 8.05 -21.67
N GLN A 59 -20.18 6.99 -22.02
CA GLN A 59 -20.42 6.21 -23.24
C GLN A 59 -21.54 5.16 -23.01
N PRO A 60 -22.14 4.60 -24.08
CA PRO A 60 -23.13 3.52 -23.96
C PRO A 60 -22.59 2.27 -23.22
N ASP A 61 -21.28 2.03 -23.25
CA ASP A 61 -20.60 0.88 -22.63
C ASP A 61 -20.00 1.18 -21.23
N ASP A 62 -20.24 2.39 -20.71
CA ASP A 62 -20.01 2.74 -19.30
C ASP A 62 -21.16 2.20 -18.42
N ASP A 63 -21.00 2.30 -17.10
CA ASP A 63 -21.92 1.66 -16.15
C ASP A 63 -23.14 2.55 -15.81
N GLY A 64 -23.40 3.61 -16.58
CA GLY A 64 -24.48 4.58 -16.32
C GLY A 64 -25.87 3.93 -16.24
N TYR A 65 -26.19 2.99 -17.14
CA TYR A 65 -27.45 2.22 -17.07
C TYR A 65 -27.51 1.29 -15.86
N VAL A 66 -26.37 0.77 -15.39
CA VAL A 66 -26.31 -0.05 -14.17
C VAL A 66 -26.61 0.81 -12.95
N VAL A 67 -26.03 2.02 -12.88
CA VAL A 67 -26.32 2.98 -11.81
C VAL A 67 -27.80 3.37 -11.82
N GLU A 68 -28.36 3.71 -12.99
CA GLU A 68 -29.79 4.06 -13.12
C GLU A 68 -30.72 2.98 -12.56
N ASN A 69 -30.44 1.69 -12.82
CA ASN A 69 -31.25 0.58 -12.33
C ASN A 69 -31.12 0.31 -10.83
N LEU A 70 -30.07 0.81 -10.18
CA LEU A 70 -29.84 0.66 -8.74
C LEU A 70 -30.40 1.82 -7.92
N LEU A 71 -30.88 2.88 -8.57
CA LEU A 71 -31.43 4.06 -7.90
C LEU A 71 -32.92 3.90 -7.61
N ASP A 72 -33.34 4.38 -6.44
CA ASP A 72 -34.76 4.37 -6.05
C ASP A 72 -35.60 5.33 -6.89
N GLN A 73 -34.97 6.41 -7.38
CA GLN A 73 -35.58 7.41 -8.26
C GLN A 73 -34.78 7.54 -9.56
N LYS A 74 -35.47 7.69 -10.68
CA LYS A 74 -34.80 7.77 -11.98
C LYS A 74 -33.97 9.06 -12.09
N PRO A 75 -32.66 8.97 -12.42
CA PRO A 75 -31.84 10.13 -12.74
C PRO A 75 -32.12 10.64 -14.15
N ILE A 76 -31.56 11.80 -14.47
CA ILE A 76 -31.39 12.20 -15.87
C ILE A 76 -30.21 11.40 -16.44
N ASN A 77 -30.49 10.37 -17.24
CA ASN A 77 -29.45 9.55 -17.85
C ASN A 77 -29.16 9.99 -19.29
N LEU A 78 -28.01 10.64 -19.49
CA LEU A 78 -27.49 11.13 -20.77
C LEU A 78 -26.35 10.27 -21.32
N ALA A 79 -26.07 9.11 -20.73
CA ALA A 79 -25.04 8.20 -21.21
C ALA A 79 -25.32 7.77 -22.67
N GLY A 80 -24.34 7.99 -23.55
CA GLY A 80 -24.44 7.72 -24.98
C GLY A 80 -25.32 8.69 -25.78
N LYS A 81 -25.83 9.78 -25.16
CA LYS A 81 -26.78 10.72 -25.79
C LYS A 81 -26.19 12.10 -26.06
N THR A 82 -24.90 12.31 -25.79
CA THR A 82 -24.23 13.62 -25.88
C THR A 82 -23.02 13.59 -26.80
N THR A 83 -22.82 14.64 -27.59
CA THR A 83 -21.53 14.95 -28.22
C THR A 83 -20.55 15.55 -27.20
N LEU A 84 -19.26 15.62 -27.52
CA LEU A 84 -18.26 16.23 -26.62
C LEU A 84 -18.57 17.70 -26.26
N PRO A 85 -18.97 18.59 -27.19
CA PRO A 85 -19.36 19.96 -26.83
C PRO A 85 -20.60 20.02 -25.93
N GLN A 86 -21.60 19.17 -26.18
CA GLN A 86 -22.79 19.08 -25.33
C GLN A 86 -22.44 18.58 -23.93
N LEU A 87 -21.57 17.57 -23.83
CA LEU A 87 -21.06 17.07 -22.56
C LEU A 87 -20.35 18.18 -21.76
N ALA A 88 -19.51 18.96 -22.43
CA ALA A 88 -18.83 20.10 -21.81
C ALA A 88 -19.81 21.18 -21.31
N ASP A 89 -20.83 21.54 -22.10
CA ASP A 89 -21.87 22.51 -21.69
C ASP A 89 -22.71 22.00 -20.51
N ILE A 90 -23.06 20.70 -20.49
CA ILE A 90 -23.75 20.08 -19.36
C ILE A 90 -22.88 20.14 -18.11
N ILE A 91 -21.61 19.76 -18.19
CA ILE A 91 -20.71 19.76 -17.03
C ILE A 91 -20.46 21.19 -16.53
N ALA A 92 -20.27 22.16 -17.44
CA ALA A 92 -20.02 23.56 -17.09
C ALA A 92 -21.15 24.22 -16.29
N ARG A 93 -22.37 23.68 -16.39
CA ARG A 93 -23.55 24.15 -15.66
C ARG A 93 -23.80 23.38 -14.37
N ALA A 94 -23.03 22.34 -14.09
CA ALA A 94 -23.15 21.54 -12.90
C ALA A 94 -22.47 22.20 -11.70
N ASP A 95 -23.00 21.97 -10.50
CA ASP A 95 -22.39 22.43 -9.25
C ASP A 95 -21.24 21.52 -8.80
N LEU A 96 -21.27 20.24 -9.20
CA LEU A 96 -20.22 19.27 -8.91
C LEU A 96 -20.16 18.18 -9.98
N PHE A 97 -18.94 17.77 -10.32
CA PHE A 97 -18.67 16.55 -11.09
C PHE A 97 -18.09 15.45 -10.20
N ILE A 98 -18.58 14.22 -10.34
CA ILE A 98 -18.05 13.02 -9.66
C ILE A 98 -17.71 11.94 -10.69
N GLY A 99 -16.49 11.42 -10.67
CA GLY A 99 -16.10 10.36 -11.61
C GLY A 99 -14.79 9.68 -11.25
N ALA A 100 -14.48 8.57 -11.93
CA ALA A 100 -13.15 7.99 -11.83
C ALA A 100 -12.13 8.75 -12.71
N ASP A 101 -10.85 8.41 -12.59
CA ASP A 101 -9.80 8.84 -13.50
C ASP A 101 -10.14 8.52 -14.98
N SER A 102 -10.59 9.56 -15.70
CA SER A 102 -11.14 9.48 -17.04
C SER A 102 -10.96 10.80 -17.80
N GLY A 103 -11.11 10.77 -19.14
CA GLY A 103 -11.11 12.00 -19.94
C GLY A 103 -12.23 12.97 -19.58
N VAL A 104 -13.38 12.48 -19.10
CA VAL A 104 -14.53 13.32 -18.72
C VAL A 104 -14.21 14.14 -17.48
N MET A 105 -13.46 13.57 -16.54
CA MET A 105 -12.94 14.29 -15.36
C MET A 105 -12.06 15.48 -15.76
N HIS A 106 -11.22 15.36 -16.79
CA HIS A 106 -10.42 16.48 -17.28
C HIS A 106 -11.27 17.55 -17.99
N ILE A 107 -12.33 17.15 -18.70
CA ILE A 107 -13.29 18.11 -19.27
C ILE A 107 -13.95 18.92 -18.15
N ALA A 108 -14.36 18.28 -17.06
CA ALA A 108 -14.97 18.94 -15.91
C ALA A 108 -14.05 20.01 -15.29
N ALA A 109 -12.77 19.67 -15.07
CA ALA A 109 -11.80 20.65 -14.59
C ALA A 109 -11.57 21.79 -15.59
N ALA A 110 -11.51 21.49 -16.90
CA ALA A 110 -11.26 22.49 -17.93
C ALA A 110 -12.39 23.52 -18.07
N VAL A 111 -13.64 23.14 -17.78
CA VAL A 111 -14.80 24.05 -17.80
C VAL A 111 -15.04 24.75 -16.45
N GLY A 112 -14.19 24.52 -15.45
CA GLY A 112 -14.23 25.20 -14.15
C GLY A 112 -15.17 24.58 -13.11
N THR A 113 -15.83 23.47 -13.44
CA THR A 113 -16.71 22.75 -12.51
C THR A 113 -15.90 22.10 -11.38
N PRO A 114 -16.32 22.20 -10.11
CA PRO A 114 -15.69 21.45 -9.03
C PRO A 114 -15.66 19.94 -9.33
N VAL A 115 -14.53 19.28 -9.06
CA VAL A 115 -14.30 17.88 -9.41
C VAL A 115 -14.02 17.06 -8.17
N LEU A 116 -14.79 16.00 -7.95
CA LEU A 116 -14.47 14.90 -7.05
C LEU A 116 -14.08 13.67 -7.87
N SER A 117 -12.80 13.33 -7.86
CA SER A 117 -12.24 12.26 -8.68
C SER A 117 -11.83 11.05 -7.86
N ILE A 118 -12.10 9.83 -8.36
CA ILE A 118 -11.78 8.57 -7.70
C ILE A 118 -10.63 7.88 -8.43
N PHE A 119 -9.52 7.68 -7.71
CA PHE A 119 -8.31 7.06 -8.22
C PHE A 119 -8.06 5.70 -7.57
N GLY A 120 -7.67 4.74 -8.42
CA GLY A 120 -7.24 3.41 -7.98
C GLY A 120 -5.90 3.04 -8.60
N PRO A 121 -5.87 2.41 -9.78
CA PRO A 121 -4.63 1.84 -10.31
C PRO A 121 -3.67 2.89 -10.92
N SER A 122 -4.15 4.09 -11.25
CA SER A 122 -3.37 5.17 -11.86
C SER A 122 -2.72 6.11 -10.84
N ASN A 123 -1.70 6.85 -11.27
CA ASN A 123 -0.97 7.80 -10.43
C ASN A 123 -1.66 9.18 -10.40
N PRO A 124 -2.26 9.60 -9.26
CA PRO A 124 -2.93 10.89 -9.17
C PRO A 124 -1.97 12.09 -9.31
N GLU A 125 -0.69 11.97 -8.94
CA GLU A 125 0.24 13.11 -9.12
C GLU A 125 0.51 13.45 -10.59
N ALA A 126 0.36 12.46 -11.48
CA ALA A 126 0.55 12.67 -12.91
C ALA A 126 -0.76 13.04 -13.63
N TRP A 127 -1.90 12.56 -13.13
CA TRP A 127 -3.17 12.57 -13.88
C TRP A 127 -4.34 13.20 -13.14
N LYS A 128 -4.13 13.79 -11.95
CA LYS A 128 -5.20 14.54 -11.26
C LYS A 128 -5.76 15.64 -12.17
N PRO A 129 -7.04 16.01 -12.00
CA PRO A 129 -7.63 17.10 -12.79
C PRO A 129 -6.78 18.36 -12.61
N TRP A 130 -6.32 18.92 -13.73
CA TRP A 130 -5.48 20.12 -13.75
C TRP A 130 -6.16 21.18 -14.59
N ALA A 131 -6.56 22.28 -13.95
CA ALA A 131 -6.82 23.55 -14.59
C ALA A 131 -6.52 24.68 -13.59
N VAL A 132 -6.08 25.83 -14.08
CA VAL A 132 -5.76 26.98 -13.24
C VAL A 132 -7.06 27.44 -12.55
N GLY A 133 -7.08 27.36 -11.21
CA GLY A 133 -8.26 27.72 -10.41
C GLY A 133 -9.34 26.63 -10.30
N SER A 134 -9.09 25.40 -10.78
CA SER A 134 -10.06 24.30 -10.60
C SER A 134 -10.10 23.79 -9.17
N HIS A 135 -11.30 23.61 -8.63
CA HIS A 135 -11.54 23.01 -7.31
C HIS A 135 -11.61 21.49 -7.47
N ALA A 136 -10.48 20.80 -7.33
CA ALA A 136 -10.39 19.35 -7.53
C ALA A 136 -10.01 18.61 -6.23
N THR A 137 -10.83 17.63 -5.85
CA THR A 137 -10.56 16.69 -4.77
C THR A 137 -10.31 15.29 -5.34
N VAL A 138 -9.28 14.61 -4.84
CA VAL A 138 -8.93 13.24 -5.25
C VAL A 138 -9.17 12.28 -4.08
N LEU A 139 -9.99 11.25 -4.30
CA LEU A 139 -10.22 10.16 -3.37
C LEU A 139 -9.50 8.89 -3.83
N ARG A 140 -8.82 8.21 -2.91
CA ARG A 140 -8.19 6.91 -3.14
C ARG A 140 -8.13 6.08 -1.87
N SER A 141 -8.15 4.75 -2.02
CA SER A 141 -8.01 3.81 -0.89
C SER A 141 -6.57 3.67 -0.39
N GLY A 142 -5.60 4.15 -1.16
CA GLY A 142 -4.20 4.10 -0.77
C GLY A 142 -3.57 2.71 -0.70
N VAL A 143 -4.17 1.64 -1.24
CA VAL A 143 -3.60 0.27 -1.18
C VAL A 143 -2.17 0.17 -1.73
N GLU A 144 -1.39 -0.79 -1.22
CA GLU A 144 0.06 -0.91 -1.49
C GLU A 144 0.41 -1.16 -2.96
N CYS A 145 -0.48 -1.88 -3.65
CA CYS A 145 -0.33 -2.15 -5.08
C CYS A 145 -0.67 -0.95 -5.96
N SER A 146 -1.19 0.16 -5.42
CA SER A 146 -1.59 1.36 -6.18
C SER A 146 -0.55 2.49 -6.03
N PRO A 147 -0.09 3.12 -7.13
CA PRO A 147 -0.50 2.89 -8.52
C PRO A 147 0.17 1.65 -9.15
N CYS A 148 -0.59 0.88 -9.93
CA CYS A 148 -0.12 -0.30 -10.69
C CYS A 148 -0.28 -0.17 -12.20
N SER A 149 -0.97 0.86 -12.71
CA SER A 149 -1.20 1.03 -14.14
C SER A 149 0.06 1.30 -14.94
N TYR A 150 1.13 1.78 -14.29
CA TYR A 150 2.39 2.17 -14.92
C TYR A 150 3.57 1.53 -14.20
N THR A 151 3.94 0.30 -14.59
CA THR A 151 5.13 -0.38 -14.06
C THR A 151 6.13 -0.64 -15.19
N GLY A 152 7.37 -0.15 -15.05
CA GLY A 152 8.46 -0.47 -15.98
C GLY A 152 8.19 -0.12 -17.46
N HIS A 153 7.55 1.02 -17.73
CA HIS A 153 7.12 1.48 -19.07
C HIS A 153 6.03 0.64 -19.75
N THR A 154 5.41 -0.30 -19.04
CA THR A 154 4.24 -1.04 -19.53
C THR A 154 2.96 -0.46 -18.95
N ILE A 155 1.94 -0.32 -19.80
CA ILE A 155 0.58 0.03 -19.37
C ILE A 155 -0.10 -1.27 -18.95
N GLY A 156 -0.72 -1.28 -17.76
CA GLY A 156 -1.43 -2.45 -17.25
C GLY A 156 -2.57 -2.94 -18.16
N ALA A 157 -3.04 -4.17 -17.94
CA ALA A 157 -4.14 -4.74 -18.72
C ALA A 157 -5.42 -3.86 -18.68
N ARG A 158 -6.22 -3.89 -19.76
CA ARG A 158 -7.47 -3.13 -19.87
C ARG A 158 -8.42 -3.39 -18.70
N GLU A 159 -8.50 -4.64 -18.26
CA GLU A 159 -9.34 -5.13 -17.17
C GLU A 159 -8.69 -4.90 -15.79
N GLY A 160 -7.38 -4.70 -15.75
CA GLY A 160 -6.58 -4.58 -14.53
C GLY A 160 -6.47 -5.89 -13.76
N CYS A 161 -6.19 -5.80 -12.46
CA CYS A 161 -6.23 -6.96 -11.58
C CYS A 161 -7.68 -7.35 -11.26
N GLN A 162 -7.96 -8.66 -11.14
CA GLN A 162 -9.32 -9.14 -10.85
C GLN A 162 -9.88 -8.61 -9.52
N ALA A 163 -9.01 -8.47 -8.51
CA ALA A 163 -9.43 -8.05 -7.17
C ALA A 163 -10.04 -6.63 -7.18
N ARG A 164 -9.46 -5.69 -7.94
CA ARG A 164 -9.80 -4.25 -7.97
C ARG A 164 -9.94 -3.65 -6.56
N THR A 165 -9.13 -4.13 -5.61
CA THR A 165 -9.15 -3.70 -4.20
C THR A 165 -8.99 -2.19 -4.07
N CYS A 166 -8.14 -1.57 -4.91
CA CYS A 166 -7.92 -0.14 -4.92
C CYS A 166 -9.20 0.67 -5.18
N MET A 167 -10.08 0.20 -6.06
CA MET A 167 -11.36 0.85 -6.33
C MET A 167 -12.41 0.49 -5.28
N LYS A 168 -12.50 -0.79 -4.89
CA LYS A 168 -13.52 -1.27 -3.95
C LYS A 168 -13.39 -0.72 -2.53
N LEU A 169 -12.16 -0.41 -2.10
CA LEU A 169 -11.92 0.14 -0.75
C LEU A 169 -12.23 1.64 -0.64
N VAL A 170 -12.44 2.35 -1.76
CA VAL A 170 -13.03 3.69 -1.69
C VAL A 170 -14.52 3.50 -1.41
N ARG A 171 -14.95 3.79 -0.17
CA ARG A 171 -16.32 3.52 0.29
C ARG A 171 -17.27 4.65 -0.13
N PRO A 172 -18.54 4.36 -0.44
CA PRO A 172 -19.50 5.39 -0.86
C PRO A 172 -19.69 6.52 0.15
N ILE A 173 -19.70 6.22 1.44
CA ILE A 173 -19.76 7.24 2.50
C ILE A 173 -18.62 8.27 2.43
N GLN A 174 -17.41 7.87 2.03
CA GLN A 174 -16.27 8.79 1.89
C GLN A 174 -16.47 9.74 0.70
N VAL A 175 -17.04 9.22 -0.39
CA VAL A 175 -17.36 9.99 -1.58
C VAL A 175 -18.52 10.96 -1.30
N LEU A 176 -19.55 10.50 -0.58
CA LEU A 176 -20.70 11.31 -0.19
C LEU A 176 -20.29 12.50 0.70
N GLU A 177 -19.49 12.27 1.74
CA GLU A 177 -19.06 13.37 2.63
C GLU A 177 -18.16 14.38 1.91
N ALA A 178 -17.24 13.91 1.05
CA ALA A 178 -16.43 14.82 0.22
C ALA A 178 -17.29 15.64 -0.75
N ALA A 179 -18.30 15.01 -1.36
CA ALA A 179 -19.23 15.70 -2.26
C ALA A 179 -20.06 16.76 -1.52
N LYS A 180 -20.59 16.44 -0.33
CA LYS A 180 -21.31 17.38 0.53
C LYS A 180 -20.45 18.60 0.89
N HIS A 181 -19.20 18.36 1.25
CA HIS A 181 -18.26 19.44 1.55
C HIS A 181 -18.10 20.39 0.36
N LEU A 182 -17.84 19.84 -0.84
CA LEU A 182 -17.67 20.62 -2.07
C LEU A 182 -18.94 21.40 -2.47
N LEU A 183 -20.12 20.83 -2.25
CA LEU A 183 -21.40 21.50 -2.52
C LEU A 183 -21.72 22.63 -1.53
N SER A 184 -21.19 22.56 -0.29
CA SER A 184 -21.45 23.55 0.76
C SER A 184 -20.53 24.77 0.72
N SER A 185 -19.30 24.63 0.19
CA SER A 185 -18.31 25.70 0.14
C SER A 185 -18.51 26.60 -1.09
N THR A 186 -19.25 27.71 -0.96
CA THR A 186 -19.36 28.75 -2.01
C THR A 186 -18.27 29.82 -1.98
N ALA A 187 -17.30 29.75 -1.06
CA ALA A 187 -16.15 30.65 -1.06
C ALA A 187 -14.93 29.99 -0.41
N HIS A 188 -13.79 30.07 -1.10
CA HIS A 188 -12.42 29.77 -0.63
C HIS A 188 -12.28 28.56 0.30
N ALA A 189 -12.14 27.38 -0.30
CA ALA A 189 -11.62 26.22 0.40
C ALA A 189 -10.18 25.96 -0.07
N ASP A 190 -9.23 26.31 0.80
CA ASP A 190 -7.95 25.60 0.91
C ASP A 190 -8.19 24.11 0.75
N GLU A 191 -7.22 23.42 0.14
CA GLU A 191 -7.17 21.97 -0.03
C GLU A 191 -7.88 21.22 1.12
N VAL A 192 -9.16 20.91 0.95
CA VAL A 192 -9.75 19.77 1.66
C VAL A 192 -9.35 18.57 0.84
N MET A 193 -8.05 18.29 0.92
CA MET A 193 -7.58 16.92 0.93
C MET A 193 -8.45 16.24 2.00
N PRO A 194 -9.33 15.27 1.66
CA PRO A 194 -9.43 14.13 2.56
C PRO A 194 -8.00 13.67 2.65
N GLN A 195 -7.33 14.03 3.75
CA GLN A 195 -5.94 13.74 3.99
C GLN A 195 -5.77 12.29 3.52
N PRO A 196 -5.00 12.01 2.43
CA PRO A 196 -4.42 10.68 2.35
C PRO A 196 -3.80 10.54 3.71
N LEU A 197 -4.17 9.51 4.49
CA LEU A 197 -3.58 9.20 5.80
C LEU A 197 -2.25 9.92 5.86
N THR A 198 -2.24 11.02 6.60
CA THR A 198 -1.18 12.03 6.63
C THR A 198 0.13 11.34 6.30
N SER A 199 0.92 11.90 5.38
CA SER A 199 2.36 11.67 5.33
C SER A 199 2.98 12.09 6.68
N GLY A 200 2.70 11.29 7.70
CA GLY A 200 2.41 11.69 9.07
C GLY A 200 1.45 10.67 9.72
N SER A 201 1.60 9.39 9.44
CA SER A 201 2.59 8.69 10.24
C SER A 201 3.74 8.28 9.33
N ASP A 202 4.95 8.70 9.68
CA ASP A 202 5.97 7.69 9.84
C ASP A 202 5.25 6.59 10.64
N CYS A 203 4.81 5.49 9.98
CA CYS A 203 4.24 4.34 10.71
C CYS A 203 5.25 3.83 11.75
N SER A 204 6.50 4.30 11.65
CA SER A 204 7.51 4.18 12.67
C SER A 204 7.37 5.24 13.75
N PRO A 205 7.46 4.85 15.03
CA PRO A 205 7.66 5.79 16.12
C PRO A 205 9.07 6.41 16.15
N PHE A 206 9.92 6.12 15.16
CA PHE A 206 11.31 6.55 15.08
C PHE A 206 11.55 7.48 13.90
N SER A 207 12.55 8.35 14.03
CA SER A 207 13.03 9.15 12.90
C SER A 207 13.55 8.24 11.78
N ARG A 208 13.22 8.57 10.53
CA ARG A 208 13.61 7.79 9.35
C ARG A 208 14.63 8.50 8.46
N LEU A 209 15.68 7.77 8.09
CA LEU A 209 16.58 8.13 7.00
C LEU A 209 16.13 7.47 5.70
N LYS A 210 16.07 8.22 4.60
CA LYS A 210 15.84 7.64 3.26
C LYS A 210 17.16 7.37 2.54
N ILE A 211 17.49 6.10 2.36
CA ILE A 211 18.66 5.67 1.57
C ILE A 211 18.13 5.19 0.21
N LEU A 212 18.43 5.94 -0.86
CA LEU A 212 17.91 5.70 -2.22
C LEU A 212 16.39 5.56 -2.27
N GLY A 213 15.67 6.36 -1.47
CA GLY A 213 14.21 6.38 -1.39
C GLY A 213 13.59 5.29 -0.50
N VAL A 214 14.38 4.36 0.04
CA VAL A 214 13.91 3.35 1.00
C VAL A 214 14.12 3.86 2.42
N PRO A 215 13.10 3.82 3.30
CA PRO A 215 13.28 4.23 4.69
C PRO A 215 14.13 3.24 5.47
N VAL A 216 14.91 3.77 6.39
CA VAL A 216 15.69 3.04 7.40
C VAL A 216 15.54 3.79 8.71
N ASP A 217 15.03 3.11 9.74
CA ASP A 217 14.75 3.72 11.02
C ASP A 217 16.03 3.93 11.84
N VAL A 218 16.10 5.07 12.51
CA VAL A 218 17.14 5.39 13.50
C VAL A 218 16.74 4.69 14.80
N ILE A 219 17.14 3.42 14.94
CA ILE A 219 16.63 2.50 15.96
C ILE A 219 17.74 1.61 16.54
N THR A 220 17.66 1.28 17.82
CA THR A 220 18.49 0.27 18.52
C THR A 220 17.70 -1.01 18.81
N TYR A 221 18.34 -2.08 19.30
CA TYR A 221 17.58 -3.26 19.74
C TYR A 221 16.61 -2.95 20.89
N ASP A 222 17.03 -2.13 21.86
CA ASP A 222 16.18 -1.80 23.02
C ASP A 222 14.93 -1.02 22.59
N ASP A 223 15.11 -0.04 21.70
CA ASP A 223 13.99 0.70 21.08
C ASP A 223 13.01 -0.25 20.40
N TRP A 224 13.54 -1.21 19.65
CA TRP A 224 12.73 -2.16 18.90
C TRP A 224 11.94 -3.11 19.82
N MET A 225 12.56 -3.66 20.87
CA MET A 225 11.87 -4.54 21.83
C MET A 225 10.81 -3.79 22.63
N ASN A 226 11.10 -2.54 23.02
CA ASN A 226 10.13 -1.66 23.67
C ASN A 226 8.93 -1.38 22.76
N GLN A 227 9.17 -1.20 21.46
CA GLN A 227 8.10 -0.95 20.51
C GLN A 227 7.23 -2.19 20.25
N ILE A 228 7.81 -3.39 20.20
CA ILE A 228 7.05 -4.64 20.13
C ILE A 228 6.12 -4.75 21.34
N SER A 229 6.62 -4.43 22.54
CA SER A 229 5.80 -4.45 23.77
C SER A 229 4.57 -3.56 23.64
N LYS A 230 4.74 -2.33 23.15
CA LYS A 230 3.62 -1.39 22.95
C LYS A 230 2.60 -1.91 21.94
N TRP A 231 3.05 -2.57 20.86
CA TRP A 231 2.12 -3.11 19.86
C TRP A 231 1.30 -4.29 20.39
N VAL A 232 1.93 -5.19 21.16
CA VAL A 232 1.24 -6.31 21.78
C VAL A 232 0.24 -5.81 22.84
N GLU A 233 0.56 -4.75 23.58
CA GLU A 233 -0.32 -4.17 24.61
C GLU A 233 -1.47 -3.33 24.04
N ALA A 234 -1.25 -2.62 22.92
CA ALA A 234 -2.21 -1.65 22.39
C ALA A 234 -3.27 -2.21 21.43
N ASP A 235 -3.09 -3.44 20.94
CA ASP A 235 -4.00 -4.12 20.00
C ASP A 235 -4.45 -3.25 18.81
N ILE A 236 -3.46 -2.67 18.11
CA ILE A 236 -3.68 -1.74 16.99
C ILE A 236 -3.64 -2.41 15.60
N GLY A 237 -3.77 -3.74 15.58
CA GLY A 237 -3.61 -4.56 14.37
C GLY A 237 -2.16 -4.80 13.94
N ALA A 238 -1.98 -5.71 12.98
CA ALA A 238 -0.67 -6.23 12.60
C ALA A 238 0.29 -5.19 12.04
N GLN A 239 1.47 -5.09 12.67
CA GLN A 239 2.55 -4.20 12.26
C GLN A 239 3.64 -4.97 11.52
N HIS A 240 4.02 -4.51 10.32
CA HIS A 240 5.07 -5.15 9.52
C HIS A 240 6.45 -4.57 9.85
N VAL A 241 7.39 -5.44 10.22
CA VAL A 241 8.81 -5.10 10.36
C VAL A 241 9.64 -5.67 9.22
N CYS A 242 10.40 -4.81 8.55
CA CYS A 242 11.33 -5.16 7.49
C CYS A 242 12.78 -5.05 7.97
N THR A 243 13.56 -6.11 7.76
CA THR A 243 15.01 -6.13 8.05
C THR A 243 15.79 -5.59 6.84
N VAL A 244 15.72 -4.28 6.63
CA VAL A 244 16.26 -3.63 5.43
C VAL A 244 17.76 -3.81 5.40
N ASN A 245 18.28 -4.27 4.26
CA ASN A 245 19.71 -4.41 4.01
C ASN A 245 20.06 -3.78 2.65
N PRO A 246 21.36 -3.60 2.31
CA PRO A 246 21.77 -3.03 1.02
C PRO A 246 21.18 -3.77 -0.19
N GLU A 247 20.93 -5.06 -0.06
CA GLU A 247 20.33 -5.86 -1.12
C GLU A 247 18.86 -5.52 -1.34
N PHE A 248 18.10 -5.32 -0.26
CA PHE A 248 16.69 -4.91 -0.32
C PHE A 248 16.55 -3.62 -1.12
N ILE A 249 17.42 -2.64 -0.84
CA ILE A 249 17.42 -1.35 -1.52
C ILE A 249 17.64 -1.52 -3.04
N ILE A 250 18.59 -2.37 -3.44
CA ILE A 250 18.84 -2.64 -4.87
C ILE A 250 17.70 -3.41 -5.52
N VAL A 251 17.05 -4.33 -4.81
CA VAL A 251 15.87 -5.05 -5.32
C VAL A 251 14.69 -4.08 -5.48
N ALA A 252 14.42 -3.25 -4.48
CA ALA A 252 13.32 -2.28 -4.46
C ALA A 252 13.42 -1.28 -5.63
N ARG A 253 14.63 -0.88 -6.03
CA ARG A 253 14.83 -0.02 -7.22
C ARG A 253 14.33 -0.62 -8.54
N ARG A 254 14.12 -1.94 -8.61
CA ARG A 254 13.60 -2.65 -9.79
C ARG A 254 12.24 -3.32 -9.54
N ASP A 255 11.72 -3.20 -8.32
CA ASP A 255 10.50 -3.87 -7.87
C ASP A 255 9.64 -2.85 -7.12
N PRO A 256 8.78 -2.11 -7.84
CA PRO A 256 7.96 -1.05 -7.25
C PRO A 256 7.03 -1.55 -6.13
N ILE A 257 6.56 -2.80 -6.23
CA ILE A 257 5.73 -3.42 -5.20
C ILE A 257 6.56 -3.53 -3.91
N PHE A 258 7.77 -4.09 -4.01
CA PHE A 258 8.64 -4.22 -2.85
C PHE A 258 9.09 -2.86 -2.31
N PHE A 259 9.37 -1.88 -3.16
CA PHE A 259 9.68 -0.51 -2.73
C PHE A 259 8.54 0.12 -1.92
N ASN A 260 7.30 -0.04 -2.36
CA ASN A 260 6.12 0.47 -1.65
C ASN A 260 5.90 -0.24 -0.30
N ILE A 261 6.11 -1.56 -0.24
CA ILE A 261 6.04 -2.33 1.01
C ILE A 261 7.04 -1.76 2.02
N LEU A 262 8.31 -1.58 1.62
CA LEU A 262 9.33 -1.02 2.51
C LEU A 262 9.00 0.41 2.97
N ASN A 263 8.37 1.22 2.13
CA ASN A 263 7.96 2.59 2.49
C ASN A 263 6.81 2.65 3.51
N ARG A 264 6.04 1.56 3.63
CA ARG A 264 4.84 1.49 4.47
C ARG A 264 4.99 0.62 5.72
N ALA A 265 6.00 -0.24 5.75
CA ALA A 265 6.35 -1.04 6.91
C ALA A 265 6.38 -0.15 8.16
N ALA A 266 5.93 -0.68 9.29
CA ALA A 266 5.93 0.03 10.57
C ALA A 266 7.37 0.32 11.01
N ILE A 267 8.28 -0.65 10.87
CA ILE A 267 9.71 -0.45 11.13
C ILE A 267 10.54 -1.10 10.01
N CYS A 268 11.58 -0.39 9.58
CA CYS A 268 12.64 -0.78 8.67
C CYS A 268 13.99 -0.77 9.43
N VAL A 269 14.30 -1.87 10.13
CA VAL A 269 15.54 -1.96 10.93
C VAL A 269 16.79 -2.00 10.04
N PRO A 270 17.91 -1.38 10.47
CA PRO A 270 19.15 -1.33 9.70
C PRO A 270 19.95 -2.66 9.75
N ASP A 271 19.52 -3.64 8.95
CA ASP A 271 20.14 -4.96 8.84
C ASP A 271 21.36 -4.96 7.89
N GLY A 272 22.44 -4.32 8.31
CA GLY A 272 23.76 -4.55 7.69
C GLY A 272 24.69 -3.35 7.69
N VAL A 273 25.99 -3.64 7.67
CA VAL A 273 27.06 -2.62 7.72
C VAL A 273 27.05 -1.64 6.55
N GLY A 274 26.51 -2.04 5.41
CA GLY A 274 26.38 -1.14 4.26
C GLY A 274 25.43 0.02 4.53
N LEU A 275 24.38 -0.17 5.35
CA LEU A 275 23.47 0.90 5.74
C LEU A 275 24.12 1.86 6.72
N LEU A 276 24.89 1.35 7.69
CA LEU A 276 25.66 2.19 8.61
C LEU A 276 26.66 3.06 7.84
N TRP A 277 27.39 2.48 6.88
CA TRP A 277 28.30 3.24 6.02
C TRP A 277 27.55 4.31 5.20
N ALA A 278 26.44 3.94 4.55
CA ALA A 278 25.66 4.87 3.75
C ALA A 278 25.08 6.02 4.59
N SER A 279 24.60 5.72 5.80
CA SER A 279 24.05 6.72 6.72
C SER A 279 25.10 7.76 7.14
N ARG A 280 26.32 7.33 7.45
CA ARG A 280 27.46 8.22 7.73
C ARG A 280 27.83 9.05 6.50
N HIS A 281 27.84 8.43 5.32
CA HIS A 281 28.17 9.12 4.07
C HIS A 281 27.16 10.22 3.73
N LEU A 282 25.89 10.00 4.03
CA LEU A 282 24.77 10.95 3.86
C LEU A 282 24.64 11.96 5.02
N GLY A 283 25.53 11.93 6.02
CA GLY A 283 25.54 12.90 7.13
C GLY A 283 24.53 12.63 8.25
N ALA A 284 23.84 11.49 8.24
CA ALA A 284 22.84 11.12 9.25
C ALA A 284 23.17 9.71 9.79
N PRO A 285 24.14 9.57 10.72
CA PRO A 285 24.62 8.27 11.17
C PRO A 285 23.56 7.49 11.96
N LEU A 286 23.36 6.22 11.58
CA LEU A 286 22.54 5.27 12.35
C LEU A 286 23.25 4.86 13.65
N PRO A 287 22.50 4.68 14.76
CA PRO A 287 23.08 4.41 16.07
C PRO A 287 23.68 3.00 16.17
N GLU A 288 23.01 2.00 15.59
CA GLU A 288 23.37 0.59 15.74
C GLU A 288 23.07 -0.21 14.46
N ARG A 289 23.75 -1.36 14.30
CA ARG A 289 23.41 -2.40 13.32
C ARG A 289 22.41 -3.39 13.92
N VAL A 290 21.14 -3.21 13.61
CA VAL A 290 20.04 -4.04 14.09
C VAL A 290 19.68 -5.08 13.03
N THR A 291 20.05 -6.34 13.26
CA THR A 291 19.84 -7.45 12.31
C THR A 291 18.68 -8.33 12.72
N GLY A 292 17.96 -8.89 11.75
CA GLY A 292 16.92 -9.87 12.02
C GLY A 292 17.48 -11.14 12.70
N SER A 293 18.70 -11.54 12.33
CA SER A 293 19.30 -12.78 12.83
C SER A 293 19.71 -12.73 14.31
N ASP A 294 20.08 -11.56 14.82
CA ASP A 294 20.28 -11.32 16.25
C ASP A 294 18.97 -10.91 16.95
N GLY A 295 18.04 -10.29 16.22
CA GLY A 295 16.72 -9.90 16.71
C GLY A 295 15.83 -11.09 17.10
N VAL A 296 15.82 -12.18 16.33
CA VAL A 296 14.96 -13.34 16.64
C VAL A 296 15.22 -13.94 18.04
N PRO A 297 16.48 -14.24 18.44
CA PRO A 297 16.76 -14.67 19.81
C PRO A 297 16.36 -13.63 20.88
N LEU A 298 16.54 -12.33 20.61
CA LEU A 298 16.16 -11.27 21.55
C LEU A 298 14.64 -11.19 21.71
N ILE A 299 13.88 -11.30 20.63
CA ILE A 299 12.41 -11.36 20.65
C ILE A 299 11.96 -12.58 21.46
N ALA A 300 12.57 -13.75 21.24
CA ALA A 300 12.24 -14.96 21.98
C ALA A 300 12.50 -14.82 23.49
N ARG A 301 13.60 -14.17 23.88
CA ARG A 301 13.89 -13.87 25.29
C ARG A 301 12.81 -12.97 25.91
N HIS A 302 12.47 -11.86 25.26
CA HIS A 302 11.44 -10.94 25.78
C HIS A 302 10.04 -11.56 25.77
N ALA A 303 9.72 -12.37 24.75
CA ALA A 303 8.47 -13.12 24.71
C ALA A 303 8.35 -14.10 25.88
N ALA A 304 9.44 -14.76 26.28
CA ALA A 304 9.45 -15.60 27.47
C ALA A 304 9.25 -14.81 28.77
N GLU A 305 9.86 -13.62 28.88
CA GLU A 305 9.72 -12.74 30.04
C GLU A 305 8.31 -12.12 30.16
N LYS A 306 7.68 -11.79 29.03
CA LYS A 306 6.39 -11.07 28.94
C LYS A 306 5.19 -11.97 28.69
N GLY A 307 5.41 -13.24 28.36
CA GLY A 307 4.36 -14.20 28.03
C GLY A 307 3.78 -14.10 26.62
N TRP A 308 4.52 -13.50 25.67
CA TRP A 308 4.09 -13.42 24.27
C TRP A 308 4.21 -14.76 23.55
N LYS A 309 3.31 -14.99 22.60
CA LYS A 309 3.22 -16.21 21.80
C LYS A 309 3.80 -15.97 20.41
N ILE A 310 4.73 -16.83 19.99
CA ILE A 310 5.41 -16.70 18.70
C ILE A 310 4.99 -17.83 17.76
N PHE A 311 4.65 -17.46 16.52
CA PHE A 311 4.44 -18.38 15.41
C PHE A 311 5.61 -18.33 14.42
N PHE A 312 6.10 -19.50 14.02
CA PHE A 312 7.23 -19.66 13.09
C PHE A 312 6.72 -20.15 11.73
N LEU A 313 6.85 -19.35 10.69
CA LEU A 313 6.39 -19.69 9.33
C LEU A 313 7.58 -19.73 8.36
N GLY A 314 7.69 -20.72 7.50
CA GLY A 314 8.71 -20.75 6.44
C GLY A 314 9.87 -21.69 6.70
N ALA A 315 10.96 -21.44 5.95
CA ALA A 315 12.14 -22.30 5.86
C ALA A 315 11.83 -23.69 5.23
N GLY A 316 12.86 -24.54 5.16
CA GLY A 316 12.69 -25.92 4.70
C GLY A 316 11.88 -26.76 5.69
N GLU A 317 11.41 -27.91 5.23
CA GLU A 317 10.66 -28.88 6.04
C GLU A 317 11.38 -29.19 7.37
N GLY A 318 10.69 -29.02 8.50
CA GLY A 318 11.21 -29.26 9.85
C GLY A 318 12.16 -28.18 10.39
N ILE A 319 12.55 -27.17 9.61
CA ILE A 319 13.51 -26.14 10.05
C ILE A 319 12.86 -25.15 11.02
N ALA A 320 11.62 -24.72 10.76
CA ALA A 320 10.89 -23.81 11.65
C ALA A 320 10.64 -24.46 13.01
N GLU A 321 10.19 -25.72 13.02
CA GLU A 321 9.92 -26.52 14.20
C GLU A 321 11.20 -26.72 15.03
N ARG A 322 12.31 -27.05 14.37
CA ARG A 322 13.61 -27.20 15.03
C ARG A 322 14.12 -25.89 15.61
N ALA A 323 14.01 -24.78 14.87
CA ALA A 323 14.42 -23.47 15.36
C ALA A 323 13.59 -23.05 16.59
N ALA A 324 12.28 -23.25 16.54
CA ALA A 324 11.39 -22.99 17.67
C ALA A 324 11.76 -23.86 18.88
N GLY A 325 11.98 -25.17 18.68
CA GLY A 325 12.40 -26.09 19.75
C GLY A 325 13.69 -25.68 20.45
N ILE A 326 14.70 -25.21 19.70
CA ILE A 326 15.96 -24.72 20.27
C ILE A 326 15.74 -23.46 21.12
N LEU A 327 14.94 -22.51 20.64
CA LEU A 327 14.64 -21.29 21.41
C LEU A 327 13.84 -21.59 22.68
N LYS A 328 12.91 -22.54 22.64
CA LYS A 328 12.16 -22.99 23.83
C LYS A 328 13.03 -23.74 24.84
N ALA A 329 14.03 -24.50 24.38
CA ALA A 329 15.01 -25.11 25.26
C ALA A 329 15.90 -24.06 25.96
N GLN A 330 16.22 -22.96 25.28
CA GLN A 330 16.98 -21.83 25.84
C GLN A 330 16.14 -20.96 26.79
N HIS A 331 14.84 -20.85 26.54
CA HIS A 331 13.90 -20.04 27.31
C HIS A 331 12.66 -20.87 27.67
N GLN A 332 12.66 -21.53 28.83
CA GLN A 332 11.61 -22.48 29.21
C GLN A 332 10.19 -21.87 29.29
N GLN A 333 10.09 -20.57 29.56
CA GLN A 333 8.81 -19.83 29.61
C GLN A 333 8.30 -19.38 28.24
N LEU A 334 9.06 -19.61 27.16
CA LEU A 334 8.68 -19.22 25.80
C LEU A 334 7.47 -20.03 25.31
N ILE A 335 6.45 -19.32 24.83
CA ILE A 335 5.26 -19.92 24.24
C ILE A 335 5.40 -19.91 22.71
N ILE A 336 5.46 -21.11 22.14
CA ILE A 336 5.37 -21.32 20.69
C ILE A 336 3.92 -21.69 20.39
N SER A 337 3.19 -20.80 19.71
CA SER A 337 1.79 -21.04 19.32
C SER A 337 1.68 -21.91 18.08
N GLY A 338 2.73 -21.96 17.26
CA GLY A 338 2.83 -22.88 16.13
C GLY A 338 4.13 -22.75 15.36
N ALA A 339 4.41 -23.76 14.54
CA ALA A 339 5.49 -23.76 13.57
C ALA A 339 5.00 -24.48 12.31
N TYR A 340 5.25 -23.89 11.14
CA TYR A 340 4.82 -24.44 9.87
C TYR A 340 5.79 -24.07 8.75
N GLY A 341 6.27 -25.06 8.00
CA GLY A 341 7.16 -24.85 6.86
C GLY A 341 6.53 -24.01 5.75
N GLY A 342 5.37 -24.45 5.23
CA GLY A 342 4.54 -23.70 4.28
C GLY A 342 5.23 -23.16 3.01
N SER A 343 4.50 -22.36 2.24
CA SER A 343 4.98 -21.73 1.02
C SER A 343 4.37 -20.33 0.84
N PRO A 344 5.08 -19.37 0.21
CA PRO A 344 4.52 -18.05 -0.09
C PRO A 344 3.52 -18.04 -1.26
N ALA A 345 3.04 -19.20 -1.71
CA ALA A 345 2.15 -19.35 -2.85
C ALA A 345 0.69 -19.00 -2.49
N GLU A 346 0.02 -18.23 -3.34
CA GLU A 346 -1.35 -17.71 -3.09
C GLU A 346 -2.37 -18.80 -2.74
N ARG A 347 -2.25 -19.97 -3.37
CA ARG A 347 -3.15 -21.12 -3.12
C ARG A 347 -3.14 -21.66 -1.68
N GLU A 348 -2.07 -21.42 -0.93
CA GLU A 348 -1.90 -21.89 0.46
C GLU A 348 -2.13 -20.75 1.47
N GLU A 349 -2.33 -19.50 1.00
CA GLU A 349 -2.37 -18.32 1.87
C GLU A 349 -3.54 -18.34 2.85
N ASP A 350 -4.75 -18.67 2.38
CA ASP A 350 -5.95 -18.63 3.22
C ASP A 350 -5.86 -19.63 4.38
N GLU A 351 -5.35 -20.83 4.11
CA GLU A 351 -5.14 -21.88 5.12
C GLU A 351 -4.05 -21.47 6.12
N ILE A 352 -2.94 -20.90 5.64
CA ILE A 352 -1.84 -20.44 6.49
C ILE A 352 -2.31 -19.29 7.39
N VAL A 353 -3.02 -18.30 6.86
CA VAL A 353 -3.54 -17.16 7.64
C VAL A 353 -4.53 -17.65 8.70
N ALA A 354 -5.46 -18.55 8.34
CA ALA A 354 -6.40 -19.12 9.30
C ALA A 354 -5.68 -19.88 10.43
N MET A 355 -4.63 -20.64 10.10
CA MET A 355 -3.81 -21.35 11.09
C MET A 355 -3.07 -20.40 12.04
N ILE A 356 -2.50 -19.31 11.52
CA ILE A 356 -1.80 -18.31 12.33
C ILE A 356 -2.78 -17.63 13.29
N ASN A 357 -3.93 -17.17 12.81
CA ASN A 357 -4.93 -16.50 13.66
C ASN A 357 -5.49 -17.46 14.71
N ALA A 358 -5.83 -18.70 14.33
CA ALA A 358 -6.31 -19.72 15.26
C ALA A 358 -5.29 -20.08 16.35
N SER A 359 -3.99 -19.89 16.10
CA SER A 359 -2.95 -20.11 17.11
C SER A 359 -2.93 -19.03 18.21
N GLY A 360 -3.59 -17.88 17.97
CA GLY A 360 -3.58 -16.72 18.86
C GLY A 360 -2.18 -16.14 19.08
N ALA A 361 -1.33 -16.17 18.06
CA ALA A 361 0.04 -15.65 18.12
C ALA A 361 0.06 -14.13 18.26
N ASP A 362 0.98 -13.60 19.07
CA ASP A 362 1.22 -12.16 19.15
C ASP A 362 2.26 -11.73 18.10
N ILE A 363 3.21 -12.62 17.80
CA ILE A 363 4.34 -12.35 16.90
C ILE A 363 4.43 -13.45 15.83
N LEU A 364 4.52 -13.03 14.57
CA LEU A 364 4.74 -13.89 13.42
C LEU A 364 6.14 -13.68 12.83
N LEU A 365 6.94 -14.74 12.74
CA LEU A 365 8.25 -14.75 12.12
C LEU A 365 8.23 -15.55 10.80
N VAL A 366 8.52 -14.89 9.67
CA VAL A 366 8.36 -15.47 8.32
C VAL A 366 9.69 -15.66 7.59
N ALA A 367 10.03 -16.90 7.24
CA ALA A 367 11.29 -17.32 6.63
C ALA A 367 11.14 -17.81 5.18
N PHE A 368 10.33 -17.12 4.36
CA PHE A 368 10.21 -17.43 2.91
C PHE A 368 11.33 -16.84 2.04
N GLY A 369 12.21 -16.05 2.65
CA GLY A 369 13.29 -15.35 1.97
C GLY A 369 12.82 -14.07 1.27
N ALA A 370 13.68 -13.06 1.28
CA ALA A 370 13.39 -11.79 0.63
C ALA A 370 13.46 -11.87 -0.90
N PRO A 371 12.58 -11.17 -1.64
CA PRO A 371 11.52 -10.28 -1.15
C PRO A 371 10.17 -10.99 -0.89
N LYS A 372 10.09 -12.32 -1.05
CA LYS A 372 8.83 -13.07 -0.98
C LYS A 372 8.17 -13.00 0.39
N GLN A 373 8.95 -13.09 1.46
CA GLN A 373 8.45 -13.00 2.83
C GLN A 373 7.72 -11.68 3.09
N ASP A 374 8.30 -10.54 2.69
CA ASP A 374 7.74 -9.22 2.93
C ASP A 374 6.53 -8.96 2.04
N LYS A 375 6.53 -9.47 0.80
CA LYS A 375 5.35 -9.46 -0.07
C LYS A 375 4.21 -10.30 0.47
N TRP A 376 4.52 -11.46 1.03
CA TRP A 376 3.51 -12.33 1.65
C TRP A 376 2.91 -11.67 2.88
N ILE A 377 3.74 -11.09 3.76
CA ILE A 377 3.29 -10.35 4.94
C ILE A 377 2.39 -9.19 4.50
N ALA A 378 2.87 -8.32 3.62
CA ALA A 378 2.13 -7.17 3.12
C ALA A 378 0.75 -7.53 2.53
N ARG A 379 0.66 -8.58 1.71
CA ARG A 379 -0.62 -9.04 1.13
C ARG A 379 -1.62 -9.51 2.19
N ASN A 380 -1.14 -10.09 3.28
CA ASN A 380 -1.97 -10.70 4.31
C ASN A 380 -2.09 -9.86 5.59
N LEU A 381 -1.34 -8.77 5.71
CA LEU A 381 -1.29 -7.91 6.91
C LEU A 381 -2.68 -7.49 7.42
N PRO A 382 -3.65 -7.08 6.56
CA PRO A 382 -4.99 -6.70 7.02
C PRO A 382 -5.83 -7.86 7.57
N ARG A 383 -5.38 -9.10 7.37
CA ARG A 383 -6.08 -10.34 7.75
C ARG A 383 -5.38 -11.06 8.91
N LEU A 384 -4.17 -10.63 9.27
CA LEU A 384 -3.40 -11.22 10.36
C LEU A 384 -3.84 -10.59 11.69
N GLU A 385 -4.11 -11.43 12.68
CA GLU A 385 -4.51 -11.02 14.03
C GLU A 385 -3.31 -10.90 14.99
N VAL A 386 -2.08 -11.06 14.48
CA VAL A 386 -0.86 -10.87 15.26
C VAL A 386 -0.59 -9.37 15.47
N ALA A 387 0.09 -9.01 16.55
CA ALA A 387 0.53 -7.62 16.77
C ALA A 387 1.71 -7.24 15.85
N MET A 388 2.61 -8.20 15.56
CA MET A 388 3.80 -7.97 14.75
C MET A 388 4.10 -9.11 13.78
N ALA A 389 4.41 -8.78 12.53
CA ALA A 389 4.88 -9.72 11.52
C ALA A 389 6.23 -9.27 10.96
N MET A 390 7.21 -10.17 10.96
CA MET A 390 8.57 -9.88 10.47
C MET A 390 9.08 -10.95 9.52
N GLY A 391 9.64 -10.50 8.40
CA GLY A 391 10.44 -11.37 7.53
C GLY A 391 11.83 -11.62 8.11
N VAL A 392 12.20 -12.87 8.39
CA VAL A 392 13.46 -13.23 9.07
C VAL A 392 14.53 -13.85 8.17
N GLY A 393 14.23 -14.03 6.87
CA GLY A 393 15.16 -14.63 5.92
C GLY A 393 15.65 -16.00 6.37
N GLY A 394 16.96 -16.22 6.33
CA GLY A 394 17.56 -17.49 6.75
C GLY A 394 17.85 -17.60 8.26
N SER A 395 17.22 -16.78 9.11
CA SER A 395 17.48 -16.78 10.55
C SER A 395 17.19 -18.15 11.18
N PHE A 396 16.13 -18.82 10.73
CA PHE A 396 15.79 -20.16 11.21
C PHE A 396 16.88 -21.19 10.88
N ASP A 397 17.53 -21.11 9.71
CA ASP A 397 18.65 -22.00 9.36
C ASP A 397 19.85 -21.85 10.30
N PHE A 398 20.13 -20.63 10.81
CA PHE A 398 21.19 -20.39 11.79
C PHE A 398 20.84 -20.96 13.15
N ILE A 399 19.61 -20.74 13.59
CA ILE A 399 19.13 -21.20 14.90
C ILE A 399 19.06 -22.73 14.91
N ALA A 400 18.53 -23.33 13.84
CA ALA A 400 18.47 -24.78 13.65
C ALA A 400 19.86 -25.44 13.48
N GLY A 401 20.92 -24.65 13.29
CA GLY A 401 22.29 -25.15 13.10
C GLY A 401 22.55 -25.80 11.73
N VAL A 402 21.61 -25.66 10.78
CA VAL A 402 21.75 -26.18 9.41
C VAL A 402 22.82 -25.40 8.65
N VAL A 403 22.89 -24.09 8.89
CA VAL A 403 23.93 -23.22 8.34
C VAL A 403 24.74 -22.62 9.49
N PRO A 404 26.05 -22.93 9.60
CA PRO A 404 26.87 -22.31 10.63
C PRO A 404 26.96 -20.80 10.47
N ARG A 405 26.88 -20.10 11.60
CA ARG A 405 27.03 -18.65 11.69
C ARG A 405 28.50 -18.25 11.51
N ALA A 406 28.74 -17.03 11.02
CA ALA A 406 30.10 -16.50 10.95
C ALA A 406 30.70 -16.35 12.37
N PRO A 407 32.01 -16.59 12.56
CA PRO A 407 32.69 -16.32 13.83
C PRO A 407 32.41 -14.90 14.35
N GLN A 408 32.38 -14.73 15.68
CA GLN A 408 32.03 -13.45 16.32
C GLN A 408 32.87 -12.29 15.77
N TRP A 409 34.20 -12.45 15.68
CA TRP A 409 35.10 -11.41 15.14
C TRP A 409 34.78 -10.97 13.71
N MET A 410 34.23 -11.88 12.88
CA MET A 410 33.80 -11.55 11.52
C MET A 410 32.48 -10.77 11.55
N ARG A 411 31.55 -11.16 12.43
CA ARG A 411 30.27 -10.45 12.62
C ARG A 411 30.50 -9.03 13.14
N ASP A 412 31.39 -8.87 14.11
CA ASP A 412 31.74 -7.57 14.70
C ASP A 412 32.38 -6.63 13.65
N ARG A 413 33.14 -7.20 12.71
CA ARG A 413 33.73 -6.46 11.58
C ARG A 413 32.81 -6.34 10.35
N GLY A 414 31.58 -6.86 10.41
CA GLY A 414 30.65 -6.81 9.28
C GLY A 414 31.00 -7.72 8.10
N LEU A 415 31.88 -8.71 8.29
CA LEU A 415 32.36 -9.65 7.27
C LEU A 415 31.48 -10.90 7.15
N GLU A 416 30.31 -10.92 7.77
CA GLU A 416 29.39 -12.06 7.70
C GLU A 416 28.98 -12.38 6.26
N TRP A 417 28.80 -11.36 5.41
CA TRP A 417 28.51 -11.56 4.00
C TRP A 417 29.65 -12.33 3.31
N LEU A 418 30.91 -12.01 3.60
CA LEU A 418 32.08 -12.67 3.01
C LEU A 418 32.15 -14.14 3.45
N TYR A 419 31.96 -14.41 4.74
CA TYR A 419 31.88 -15.77 5.26
C TYR A 419 30.81 -16.60 4.54
N ARG A 420 29.62 -16.01 4.33
CA ARG A 420 28.53 -16.68 3.60
C ARG A 420 28.86 -16.90 2.13
N LEU A 421 29.55 -15.97 1.46
CA LEU A 421 29.98 -16.14 0.07
C LEU A 421 30.93 -17.32 -0.08
N LEU A 422 31.92 -17.41 0.81
CA LEU A 422 32.90 -18.50 0.81
C LEU A 422 32.23 -19.87 0.95
N ARG A 423 31.15 -19.95 1.74
CA ARG A 423 30.41 -21.21 1.96
C ARG A 423 29.29 -21.47 0.97
N GLN A 424 28.78 -20.43 0.32
CA GLN A 424 27.70 -20.50 -0.66
C GLN A 424 28.09 -19.75 -1.93
N PRO A 425 29.05 -20.29 -2.73
CA PRO A 425 29.66 -19.57 -3.86
C PRO A 425 28.65 -19.19 -4.95
N TRP A 426 27.54 -19.92 -5.09
CA TRP A 426 26.45 -19.57 -6.01
C TRP A 426 25.77 -18.23 -5.68
N ARG A 427 25.95 -17.70 -4.46
CA ARG A 427 25.48 -16.34 -4.09
C ARG A 427 26.29 -15.22 -4.75
N LEU A 428 27.38 -15.50 -5.46
CA LEU A 428 28.21 -14.46 -6.10
C LEU A 428 27.38 -13.50 -6.97
N ARG A 429 26.41 -14.01 -7.73
CA ARG A 429 25.50 -13.18 -8.55
C ARG A 429 24.68 -12.19 -7.70
N ARG A 430 24.24 -12.63 -6.53
CA ARG A 430 23.50 -11.82 -5.54
C ARG A 430 24.42 -10.78 -4.89
N MET A 431 25.69 -11.11 -4.69
CA MET A 431 26.69 -10.21 -4.10
C MET A 431 27.08 -9.03 -5.00
N LEU A 432 26.92 -9.15 -6.32
CA LEU A 432 27.07 -8.02 -7.24
C LEU A 432 26.05 -6.88 -6.97
N ARG A 433 25.09 -7.06 -6.07
CA ARG A 433 24.21 -5.99 -5.59
C ARG A 433 24.93 -5.05 -4.61
N LEU A 434 25.94 -5.51 -3.87
CA LEU A 434 26.67 -4.68 -2.90
C LEU A 434 27.51 -3.58 -3.58
N PRO A 435 28.31 -3.84 -4.63
CA PRO A 435 28.99 -2.77 -5.35
C PRO A 435 28.01 -1.80 -6.02
N ARG A 436 26.89 -2.30 -6.55
CA ARG A 436 25.82 -1.46 -7.13
C ARG A 436 25.19 -0.54 -6.09
N PHE A 437 25.02 -1.02 -4.86
CA PHE A 437 24.53 -0.21 -3.74
C PHE A 437 25.50 0.92 -3.43
N VAL A 438 26.79 0.62 -3.27
CA VAL A 438 27.83 1.63 -3.00
C VAL A 438 27.83 2.71 -4.08
N ILE A 439 27.88 2.32 -5.37
CA ILE A 439 27.86 3.26 -6.49
C ILE A 439 26.59 4.12 -6.49
N ALA A 440 25.44 3.53 -6.20
CA ALA A 440 24.17 4.25 -6.15
C ALA A 440 24.15 5.29 -5.02
N VAL A 441 24.62 4.95 -3.82
CA VAL A 441 24.71 5.88 -2.69
C VAL A 441 25.69 7.02 -2.97
N LEU A 442 26.84 6.73 -3.59
CA LEU A 442 27.80 7.76 -3.98
C LEU A 442 27.20 8.78 -4.96
N ARG A 443 26.35 8.33 -5.89
CA ARG A 443 25.65 9.22 -6.83
C ARG A 443 24.55 10.03 -6.15
N GLN A 444 23.83 9.46 -5.18
CA GLN A 444 22.78 10.18 -4.44
C GLN A 444 23.30 11.46 -3.78
N LYS A 445 24.54 11.46 -3.26
CA LYS A 445 25.14 12.64 -2.64
C LYS A 445 25.57 13.71 -3.65
N GLN A 446 25.77 13.35 -4.92
CA GLN A 446 26.09 14.32 -5.97
C GLN A 446 24.86 15.09 -6.45
N ASP A 447 23.67 14.51 -6.25
CA ASP A 447 22.38 15.07 -6.66
C ASP A 447 21.65 15.82 -5.50
N GLN A 448 22.27 15.89 -4.31
CA GLN A 448 21.84 16.67 -3.13
C GLN A 448 22.79 17.84 -2.92
#